data_AF-A0A848YCY9-F1
#
_entry.id   AF-A0A848YCY9-F1
#
_cell.length_a   1.000
_cell.length_b   1.000
_cell.length_c   1.000
_cell.angle_alpha   90.00
_cell.angle_beta   90.00
_cell.angle_gamma   90.00
#
_symmetry.space_group_name_H-M   'P 1'
#
loop_
_entity.id
_entity.type
_entity.pdbx_description
1 polymer ?
#
loop_
_entity_poly.entity_id
_entity_poly.type
_entity_poly.pdbx_seq_one_letter_code
_entity_poly.pdbx_strand_id
1 'polypeptide(L)'
;MPNAVDSKGNIDLSRLPQKNRYSDNIDITFVLDPSELKDANGNPITGSNVLRWATANEGPTYVENGITKHLGYGWFCHINSLDPFSYNTTPPITIPNMTWLRENDTTLVLDDDTPLNSPVYAFMLAFVLPEYGNYYISVDPRIGTKGAGINSFMLKN
;
A
#
# COMPACT_ATOMS: atom_id res chain seq x y z
N MET A 1 9.95 11.94 -27.62
CA MET A 1 10.10 10.58 -27.08
C MET A 1 8.75 9.89 -27.23
N PRO A 2 8.65 8.65 -27.72
CA PRO A 2 7.34 8.05 -27.92
C PRO A 2 6.74 7.71 -26.55
N ASN A 3 5.47 8.03 -26.34
CA ASN A 3 4.82 8.02 -25.03
C ASN A 3 4.88 6.63 -24.37
N ALA A 4 5.10 6.59 -23.06
CA ALA A 4 4.94 5.39 -22.23
C ALA A 4 3.47 4.94 -22.13
N VAL A 5 2.54 5.82 -22.55
CA VAL A 5 1.10 5.57 -22.60
C VAL A 5 0.63 5.78 -24.04
N ASP A 6 0.02 4.77 -24.63
CA ASP A 6 -0.54 4.88 -25.98
C ASP A 6 -1.86 5.67 -26.01
N SER A 7 -2.40 5.92 -27.20
CA SER A 7 -3.64 6.67 -27.38
C SER A 7 -4.90 5.95 -26.83
N LYS A 8 -4.75 4.73 -26.31
CA LYS A 8 -5.80 3.93 -25.69
C LYS A 8 -5.61 3.80 -24.18
N GLY A 9 -4.59 4.45 -23.62
CA GLY A 9 -4.27 4.38 -22.19
C GLY A 9 -3.48 3.13 -21.79
N ASN A 10 -2.99 2.33 -22.75
CA ASN A 10 -2.13 1.20 -22.42
C ASN A 10 -0.75 1.71 -22.02
N ILE A 11 -0.22 1.19 -20.92
CA ILE A 11 1.13 1.52 -20.44
C ILE A 11 2.10 0.48 -20.99
N ASP A 12 3.11 0.95 -21.73
CA ASP A 12 4.21 0.10 -22.20
C ASP A 12 5.24 -0.09 -21.08
N LEU A 13 5.17 -1.24 -20.40
CA LEU A 13 6.03 -1.59 -19.28
C LEU A 13 7.52 -1.64 -19.66
N SER A 14 7.85 -1.94 -20.93
CA SER A 14 9.24 -1.97 -21.41
C SER A 14 9.92 -0.59 -21.43
N ARG A 15 9.12 0.47 -21.23
CA ARG A 15 9.55 1.87 -21.24
C ARG A 15 9.47 2.51 -19.86
N LEU A 16 9.02 1.77 -18.85
CA LEU A 16 9.15 2.22 -17.48
C LEU A 16 10.63 2.24 -17.09
N PRO A 17 11.06 3.17 -16.21
CA PRO A 17 12.42 3.17 -15.70
C PRO A 17 12.75 1.80 -15.09
N GLN A 18 13.66 1.06 -15.70
CA GLN A 18 14.15 -0.19 -15.14
C GLN A 18 15.00 0.12 -13.91
N LYS A 19 14.44 -0.08 -12.72
CA LYS A 19 15.21 -0.15 -11.47
C LYS A 19 15.55 -1.63 -11.31
N ASN A 20 16.83 -1.99 -11.08
CA ASN A 20 17.29 -3.39 -11.01
C ASN A 20 16.58 -4.26 -9.95
N ARG A 21 15.72 -3.67 -9.11
CA ARG A 21 14.92 -4.37 -8.10
C ARG A 21 13.49 -4.69 -8.57
N TYR A 22 12.99 -4.03 -9.61
CA TYR A 22 11.62 -4.22 -10.10
C TYR A 22 11.62 -5.20 -11.28
N SER A 23 10.89 -6.30 -11.16
CA SER A 23 10.72 -7.32 -12.23
C SER A 23 9.56 -6.94 -13.16
N ASP A 24 9.10 -7.84 -14.04
CA ASP A 24 7.87 -7.64 -14.84
C ASP A 24 6.60 -7.49 -13.98
N ASN A 25 6.77 -7.58 -12.66
CA ASN A 25 5.76 -7.38 -11.66
C ASN A 25 5.48 -5.90 -11.38
N ILE A 26 4.22 -5.61 -11.06
CA ILE A 26 3.79 -4.26 -10.70
C ILE A 26 4.18 -4.04 -9.23
N ASP A 27 5.30 -3.35 -9.01
CA ASP A 27 5.63 -2.80 -7.70
C ASP A 27 4.89 -1.46 -7.52
N ILE A 28 4.09 -1.37 -6.46
CA ILE A 28 3.27 -0.19 -6.20
C ILE A 28 3.98 0.68 -5.16
N THR A 29 4.23 1.94 -5.51
CA THR A 29 4.78 2.93 -4.59
C THR A 29 3.68 3.87 -4.09
N PHE A 30 3.56 4.00 -2.79
CA PHE A 30 2.69 4.97 -2.12
C PHE A 30 3.54 6.10 -1.55
N VAL A 31 3.19 7.33 -1.91
CA VAL A 31 3.89 8.55 -1.47
C VAL A 31 2.94 9.42 -0.66
N LEU A 32 3.35 9.77 0.55
CA LEU A 32 2.69 10.79 1.36
C LEU A 32 3.27 12.15 0.98
N ASP A 33 2.40 13.10 0.63
CA ASP A 33 2.79 14.49 0.43
C ASP A 33 2.31 15.35 1.62
N PRO A 34 3.18 15.65 2.58
CA PRO A 34 2.81 16.44 3.74
C PRO A 34 2.91 17.96 3.51
N SER A 35 3.24 18.45 2.31
CA SER A 35 3.64 19.85 2.12
C SER A 35 2.57 20.88 2.53
N GLU A 36 1.29 20.49 2.46
CA GLU A 36 0.15 21.34 2.80
C GLU A 36 -0.46 21.04 4.18
N LEU A 37 0.14 20.14 4.97
CA LEU A 37 -0.37 19.83 6.30
C LEU A 37 -0.22 21.03 7.24
N LYS A 38 -1.33 21.37 7.89
CA LYS A 38 -1.43 22.49 8.82
C LYS A 38 -2.10 22.04 10.13
N ASP A 39 -1.70 22.65 11.23
CA ASP A 39 -2.34 22.48 12.53
C ASP A 39 -3.72 23.15 12.57
N ALA A 40 -4.43 23.04 13.69
CA ALA A 40 -5.75 23.64 13.88
C ALA A 40 -5.75 25.19 13.79
N ASN A 41 -4.59 25.83 13.90
CA ASN A 41 -4.41 27.28 13.80
C ASN A 41 -3.97 27.72 12.40
N GLY A 42 -3.79 26.77 11.45
CA GLY A 42 -3.33 27.04 10.10
C GLY A 42 -1.81 27.13 9.92
N ASN A 43 -1.02 26.80 10.96
CA ASN A 43 0.44 26.79 10.85
C ASN A 43 0.92 25.52 10.14
N PRO A 44 1.90 25.59 9.23
CA PRO A 44 2.48 24.40 8.62
C PRO A 44 3.07 23.43 9.64
N ILE A 45 2.79 22.14 9.48
CA ILE A 45 3.39 21.07 10.29
C ILE A 45 4.75 20.72 9.67
N THR A 46 5.82 20.76 10.46
CA THR A 46 7.20 20.55 9.98
C THR A 46 8.03 19.69 10.95
N GLY A 47 9.21 19.23 10.51
CA GLY A 47 10.14 18.47 11.35
C GLY A 47 9.67 17.05 11.69
N SER A 48 9.93 16.62 12.93
CA SER A 48 9.59 15.26 13.43
C SER A 48 8.09 15.00 13.56
N ASN A 49 7.29 16.05 13.43
CA ASN A 49 5.86 16.04 13.70
C ASN A 49 5.02 15.85 12.43
N VAL A 50 5.70 15.79 11.28
CA VAL A 50 5.09 15.59 9.97
C VAL A 50 4.51 14.18 9.85
N LEU A 51 3.43 14.08 9.10
CA LEU A 51 2.85 12.83 8.62
C LEU A 51 3.93 11.89 8.06
N ARG A 52 3.90 10.63 8.48
CA ARG A 52 4.79 9.56 7.99
C ARG A 52 4.11 8.21 8.00
N TRP A 53 4.58 7.27 7.19
CA TRP A 53 4.20 5.86 7.34
C TRP A 53 4.56 5.37 8.74
N ALA A 54 3.72 4.49 9.30
CA ALA A 54 4.02 3.81 10.57
C ALA A 54 5.34 3.03 10.46
N THR A 55 5.95 2.72 11.60
CA THR A 55 7.02 1.72 11.68
C THR A 55 6.40 0.33 11.88
N ALA A 56 7.21 -0.74 11.79
CA ALA A 56 6.72 -2.10 12.01
C ALA A 56 6.15 -2.34 13.42
N ASN A 57 6.53 -1.50 14.40
CA ASN A 57 6.10 -1.60 15.80
C ASN A 57 5.06 -0.53 16.17
N GLU A 58 4.37 0.04 15.19
CA GLU A 58 3.34 1.07 15.36
C GLU A 58 2.06 0.67 14.60
N GLY A 59 1.00 1.47 14.74
CA GLY A 59 -0.26 1.23 14.06
C GLY A 59 -1.26 0.41 14.89
N PRO A 60 -2.40 0.05 14.29
CA PRO A 60 -3.41 -0.76 14.96
C PRO A 60 -2.81 -2.07 15.46
N THR A 61 -3.39 -2.58 16.55
CA THR A 61 -2.90 -3.78 17.22
C THR A 61 -3.78 -4.98 16.95
N TYR A 62 -3.21 -6.17 17.04
CA TYR A 62 -3.92 -7.45 17.05
C TYR A 62 -3.33 -8.37 18.12
N VAL A 63 -4.08 -9.41 18.51
CA VAL A 63 -3.62 -10.41 19.49
C VAL A 63 -3.34 -11.72 18.77
N GLU A 64 -2.14 -12.25 18.96
CA GLU A 64 -1.73 -13.56 18.46
C GLU A 64 -1.11 -14.35 19.60
N ASN A 65 -1.65 -15.54 19.88
CA ASN A 65 -1.21 -16.40 20.98
C ASN A 65 -1.13 -15.68 22.34
N GLY A 66 -2.07 -14.78 22.61
CA GLY A 66 -2.13 -13.99 23.85
C GLY A 66 -1.15 -12.82 23.92
N ILE A 67 -0.40 -12.54 22.86
CA ILE A 67 0.56 -11.43 22.79
C ILE A 67 -0.02 -10.35 21.88
N THR A 68 -0.07 -9.11 22.37
CA THR A 68 -0.42 -7.93 21.57
C THR A 68 0.74 -7.58 20.65
N LYS A 69 0.44 -7.45 19.35
CA LYS A 69 1.37 -7.06 18.29
C LYS A 69 0.82 -5.88 17.50
N HIS A 70 1.70 -5.21 16.76
CA HIS A 70 1.36 -4.11 15.85
C HIS A 70 1.25 -4.59 14.39
N LEU A 71 0.36 -3.98 13.63
CA LEU A 71 0.18 -4.26 12.19
C LEU A 71 1.18 -3.51 11.29
N GLY A 72 1.80 -2.45 11.79
CA GLY A 72 2.83 -1.70 11.07
C GLY A 72 2.31 -0.81 9.95
N TYR A 73 3.19 -0.47 9.01
CA TYR A 73 2.90 0.42 7.87
C TYR A 73 2.01 -0.18 6.78
N GLY A 74 2.01 -1.51 6.63
CA GLY A 74 1.27 -2.20 5.60
C GLY A 74 1.17 -3.69 5.92
N TRP A 75 -0.02 -4.26 5.76
CA TRP A 75 -0.26 -5.68 6.04
C TRP A 75 -1.33 -6.26 5.12
N PHE A 76 -1.27 -7.57 4.90
CA PHE A 76 -2.25 -8.29 4.10
C PHE A 76 -3.39 -8.80 4.95
N CYS A 77 -4.58 -8.81 4.37
CA CYS A 77 -5.83 -9.18 5.00
C CYS A 77 -6.37 -10.50 4.45
N HIS A 78 -7.12 -11.23 5.27
CA HIS A 78 -7.73 -12.49 4.84
C HIS A 78 -9.05 -12.21 4.10
N ILE A 79 -9.13 -12.51 2.81
CA ILE A 79 -10.37 -12.41 2.04
C ILE A 79 -11.32 -13.56 2.43
N ASN A 80 -12.52 -13.22 2.90
CA ASN A 80 -13.58 -14.17 3.23
C ASN A 80 -14.42 -14.53 2.01
N SER A 81 -14.75 -13.54 1.17
CA SER A 81 -15.49 -13.72 -0.07
C SER A 81 -15.13 -12.64 -1.09
N LEU A 82 -15.20 -12.98 -2.38
CA LEU A 82 -15.04 -12.03 -3.48
C LEU A 82 -16.37 -11.45 -3.97
N ASP A 83 -17.49 -12.12 -3.68
CA ASP A 83 -18.83 -11.69 -4.04
C ASP A 83 -19.87 -12.18 -3.01
N PRO A 84 -20.43 -11.29 -2.15
CA PRO A 84 -19.98 -9.89 -1.98
C PRO A 84 -18.56 -9.85 -1.42
N PHE A 85 -17.79 -8.83 -1.83
CA PHE A 85 -16.42 -8.67 -1.36
C PHE A 85 -16.39 -8.42 0.16
N SER A 86 -15.67 -9.27 0.88
CA SER A 86 -15.50 -9.17 2.33
C SER A 86 -14.16 -9.77 2.76
N TYR A 87 -13.55 -9.20 3.79
CA TYR A 87 -12.25 -9.61 4.30
C TYR A 87 -12.10 -9.24 5.78
N ASN A 88 -11.18 -9.91 6.47
CA ASN A 88 -10.80 -9.60 7.85
C ASN A 88 -9.48 -8.83 7.86
N THR A 89 -9.46 -7.68 8.52
CA THR A 89 -8.26 -6.83 8.67
C THR A 89 -7.24 -7.42 9.64
N THR A 90 -7.66 -8.30 10.55
CA THR A 90 -6.79 -8.95 11.55
C THR A 90 -7.21 -10.41 11.79
N PRO A 91 -6.30 -11.30 12.20
CA PRO A 91 -4.83 -11.11 12.19
C PRO A 91 -4.30 -10.95 10.75
N PRO A 92 -3.11 -10.33 10.56
CA PRO A 92 -2.52 -10.18 9.25
C PRO A 92 -2.12 -11.56 8.69
N ILE A 93 -2.13 -11.68 7.36
CA ILE A 93 -1.62 -12.88 6.66
C ILE A 93 -0.29 -12.59 5.98
N THR A 94 0.49 -13.64 5.72
CA THR A 94 1.67 -13.56 4.85
C THR A 94 1.30 -14.09 3.48
N ILE A 95 1.72 -13.37 2.43
CA ILE A 95 1.63 -13.83 1.05
C ILE A 95 3.04 -14.15 0.58
N PRO A 96 3.32 -15.40 0.14
CA PRO A 96 4.62 -15.75 -0.41
C PRO A 96 5.01 -14.82 -1.56
N ASN A 97 6.26 -14.38 -1.58
CA ASN A 97 6.82 -13.48 -2.60
C ASN A 97 6.13 -12.11 -2.69
N MET A 98 5.42 -11.67 -1.66
CA MET A 98 4.88 -10.32 -1.59
C MET A 98 5.26 -9.69 -0.25
N THR A 99 5.86 -8.51 -0.28
CA THR A 99 6.36 -7.84 0.92
C THR A 99 6.14 -6.34 0.90
N TRP A 100 6.00 -5.77 2.10
CA TRP A 100 5.94 -4.33 2.27
C TRP A 100 7.30 -3.77 2.69
N LEU A 101 7.75 -2.73 2.01
CA LEU A 101 9.03 -2.07 2.25
C LEU A 101 8.82 -0.58 2.51
N ARG A 102 9.20 -0.13 3.70
CA ARG A 102 9.26 1.30 4.02
C ARG A 102 10.62 1.85 3.58
N GLU A 103 10.67 2.49 2.41
CA GLU A 103 11.91 3.07 1.89
C GLU A 103 12.35 4.29 2.73
N ASN A 104 11.39 5.10 3.15
CA ASN A 104 11.60 6.26 4.02
C ASN A 104 10.28 6.66 4.71
N ASP A 105 10.25 7.83 5.35
CA ASP A 105 9.07 8.29 6.08
C ASP A 105 7.84 8.54 5.22
N THR A 106 8.02 8.90 3.95
CA THR A 106 6.92 9.23 3.04
C THR A 106 6.70 8.20 1.95
N THR A 107 7.63 7.25 1.77
CA THR A 107 7.61 6.29 0.66
C THR A 107 7.46 4.86 1.18
N LEU A 108 6.40 4.19 0.74
CA LEU A 108 6.12 2.79 0.99
C LEU A 108 6.01 2.04 -0.34
N VAL A 109 6.61 0.86 -0.42
CA VAL A 109 6.61 0.01 -1.62
C VAL A 109 5.96 -1.32 -1.28
N LEU A 110 5.00 -1.73 -2.11
CA LEU A 110 4.56 -3.11 -2.23
C LEU A 110 5.45 -3.78 -3.27
N ASP A 111 6.33 -4.67 -2.80
CA ASP A 111 7.18 -5.52 -3.62
C ASP A 111 6.41 -6.81 -3.89
N ASP A 112 5.91 -6.98 -5.12
CA ASP A 112 5.01 -8.08 -5.49
C ASP A 112 5.67 -9.00 -6.52
N ASP A 113 6.45 -9.96 -6.04
CA ASP A 113 7.08 -10.99 -6.87
C ASP A 113 6.24 -12.28 -7.00
N THR A 114 4.92 -12.15 -6.90
CA THR A 114 4.00 -13.30 -7.04
C THR A 114 3.92 -13.77 -8.49
N PRO A 115 3.66 -15.07 -8.75
CA PRO A 115 3.56 -15.59 -10.11
C PRO A 115 2.35 -15.00 -10.86
N LEU A 116 2.36 -15.14 -12.19
CA LEU A 116 1.21 -14.82 -13.04
C LEU A 116 0.00 -15.67 -12.60
N ASN A 117 -1.19 -15.05 -12.59
CA ASN A 117 -2.45 -15.63 -12.10
C ASN A 117 -2.54 -15.83 -10.59
N SER A 118 -1.68 -15.15 -9.82
CA SER A 118 -1.88 -15.05 -8.37
C SER A 118 -3.30 -14.54 -8.03
N PRO A 119 -3.91 -15.05 -6.95
CA PRO A 119 -5.26 -14.66 -6.56
C PRO A 119 -5.34 -13.17 -6.20
N VAL A 120 -6.56 -12.67 -6.03
CA VAL A 120 -6.81 -11.33 -5.47
C VAL A 120 -6.31 -11.28 -4.03
N TYR A 121 -5.74 -10.14 -3.65
CA TYR A 121 -5.29 -9.87 -2.29
C TYR A 121 -5.92 -8.59 -1.76
N ALA A 122 -6.21 -8.58 -0.45
CA ALA A 122 -6.63 -7.40 0.29
C ALA A 122 -5.49 -6.97 1.20
N PHE A 123 -5.31 -5.66 1.38
CA PHE A 123 -4.28 -5.11 2.25
C PHE A 123 -4.71 -3.76 2.78
N MET A 124 -4.07 -3.37 3.86
CA MET A 124 -4.29 -2.10 4.52
C MET A 124 -2.94 -1.41 4.69
N LEU A 125 -2.95 -0.09 4.65
CA LEU A 125 -1.79 0.76 4.89
C LEU A 125 -2.04 1.62 6.11
N ALA A 126 -1.05 1.88 6.96
CA ALA A 126 -1.20 2.81 8.08
C ALA A 126 -0.10 3.87 8.12
N PHE A 127 -0.53 5.11 8.29
CA PHE A 127 0.35 6.25 8.56
C PHE A 127 0.04 6.87 9.91
N VAL A 128 1.00 7.61 10.44
CA VAL A 128 0.97 8.26 11.76
C VAL A 128 0.87 9.76 11.57
N LEU A 129 0.02 10.37 12.36
CA LEU A 129 -0.02 11.81 12.58
C LEU A 129 0.51 12.11 14.00
N PRO A 130 1.82 12.41 14.17
CA PRO A 130 2.42 12.59 15.50
C PRO A 130 1.77 13.71 16.32
N GLU A 131 1.44 14.85 15.69
CA GLU A 131 0.74 16.00 16.32
C GLU A 131 -0.64 15.63 16.90
N TYR A 132 -1.21 14.51 16.48
CA TYR A 132 -2.55 14.07 16.88
C TYR A 132 -2.48 12.85 17.80
N GLY A 133 -1.47 12.81 18.68
CA GLY A 133 -1.31 11.72 19.66
C GLY A 133 -0.98 10.37 19.01
N ASN A 134 -0.25 10.40 17.89
CA ASN A 134 -0.01 9.23 17.03
C ASN A 134 -1.29 8.62 16.48
N TYR A 135 -2.24 9.46 16.03
CA TYR A 135 -3.43 8.96 15.37
C TYR A 135 -3.04 8.18 14.11
N TYR A 136 -3.61 6.98 13.98
CA TYR A 136 -3.37 6.09 12.85
C TYR A 136 -4.55 6.11 11.91
N ILE A 137 -4.29 6.41 10.65
CA ILE A 137 -5.30 6.31 9.58
C ILE A 137 -4.94 5.11 8.72
N SER A 138 -5.90 4.22 8.54
CA SER A 138 -5.77 3.10 7.62
C SER A 138 -6.46 3.37 6.30
N VAL A 139 -5.75 3.16 5.19
CA VAL A 139 -6.32 3.18 3.84
C VAL A 139 -6.49 1.74 3.37
N ASP A 140 -7.61 1.43 2.72
CA ASP A 140 -7.95 0.13 2.13
C ASP A 140 -7.97 0.23 0.59
N PRO A 141 -6.82 0.05 -0.10
CA PRO A 141 -6.81 -0.07 -1.54
C PRO A 141 -7.07 -1.53 -1.94
N ARG A 142 -7.88 -1.74 -2.98
CA ARG A 142 -8.05 -3.06 -3.59
C ARG A 142 -7.15 -3.22 -4.82
N ILE A 143 -6.33 -4.27 -4.85
CA ILE A 143 -5.61 -4.70 -6.08
C ILE A 143 -6.40 -5.85 -6.72
N GLY A 144 -6.79 -5.70 -7.99
CA GLY A 144 -7.42 -6.76 -8.79
C GLY A 144 -6.42 -7.84 -9.26
N THR A 145 -6.90 -8.87 -9.97
CA THR A 145 -6.05 -9.96 -10.46
C THR A 145 -4.97 -9.48 -11.45
N LYS A 146 -3.72 -9.91 -11.22
CA LYS A 146 -2.66 -9.87 -12.23
C LYS A 146 -3.01 -10.81 -13.38
N GLY A 147 -3.16 -10.29 -14.60
CA GLY A 147 -3.07 -11.09 -15.83
C GLY A 147 -4.33 -11.84 -16.30
N ALA A 148 -5.51 -11.63 -15.70
CA ALA A 148 -6.73 -11.90 -16.47
C ALA A 148 -6.77 -10.83 -17.59
N GLY A 149 -6.76 -11.22 -18.87
CA GLY A 149 -6.61 -10.35 -20.06
C GLY A 149 -7.65 -9.24 -20.26
N ILE A 150 -8.24 -8.72 -19.19
CA ILE A 150 -8.92 -7.44 -19.07
C ILE A 150 -7.86 -6.40 -18.68
N ASN A 151 -7.40 -5.67 -19.70
CA ASN A 151 -6.36 -4.65 -19.67
C ASN A 151 -6.79 -3.37 -18.94
N SER A 152 -7.25 -3.47 -17.70
CA SER A 152 -7.73 -2.29 -16.96
C SER A 152 -7.45 -2.44 -15.48
N PHE A 153 -6.38 -1.80 -15.02
CA PHE A 153 -6.30 -1.32 -13.65
C PHE A 153 -7.13 -0.03 -13.57
N MET A 154 -8.45 -0.16 -13.50
CA MET A 154 -9.33 0.91 -13.06
C MET A 154 -10.51 0.30 -12.33
N LEU A 155 -10.71 0.73 -11.09
CA LEU A 155 -11.96 0.57 -10.36
C LEU A 155 -13.07 1.17 -11.24
N LYS A 156 -13.99 0.33 -11.71
CA LYS A 156 -15.21 0.81 -12.35
C LYS A 156 -16.21 1.11 -11.24
N ASN A 157 -16.83 2.30 -11.32
CA ASN A 157 -17.86 2.83 -10.42
C ASN A 157 -18.94 1.81 -10.03
#